data_AF-A0A0B1TKA3-F1
#
_entry.id   AF-A0A0B1TKA3-F1
#
_cell.length_a   1.000
_cell.length_b   1.000
_cell.length_c   1.000
_cell.angle_alpha   90.00
_cell.angle_beta   90.00
_cell.angle_gamma   90.00
#
_symmetry.space_group_name_H-M   'P 1'
#
loop_
_entity.id
_entity.type
_entity.pdbx_description
1 polymer ?
#
loop_
_entity_poly.entity_id
_entity_poly.type
_entity_poly.pdbx_seq_one_letter_code
_entity_poly.pdbx_strand_id
1 'polypeptide(L)'
;MQQRQLCIYVTAIFLGLAAVAYSQTTPLFPVACELNVLIVLDRSDSVKGGFNKSRQFVIDVSEELQIGPRKHRVAMIVYSGPSYRREIFPWNFAKNNEEFIRITNSLRAIGGTTSTKKALEVALELMNQRNKTIPTLVMVVTDGRHFLERCNTAKKTTILLH
;
A
#
# COMPACT_ATOMS: atom_id res chain seq x y z
N MET A 1 20.31 -53.01 -8.88
CA MET A 1 20.37 -51.72 -9.60
C MET A 1 19.13 -50.83 -9.39
N GLN A 2 17.97 -51.36 -8.98
CA GLN A 2 16.70 -50.62 -8.77
C GLN A 2 16.73 -49.51 -7.69
N GLN A 3 17.43 -49.73 -6.55
CA GLN A 3 17.42 -48.79 -5.41
C GLN A 3 18.12 -47.45 -5.69
N ARG A 4 19.14 -47.44 -6.55
CA ARG A 4 19.85 -46.20 -6.94
C ARG A 4 18.98 -45.29 -7.79
N GLN A 5 18.20 -45.86 -8.70
CA GLN A 5 17.29 -45.12 -9.57
C GLN A 5 16.18 -44.42 -8.76
N LEU A 6 15.64 -45.11 -7.75
CA LEU A 6 14.57 -44.60 -6.89
C LEU A 6 15.04 -43.41 -6.04
N CYS A 7 16.25 -43.47 -5.47
CA CYS A 7 16.81 -42.37 -4.69
C CYS A 7 16.95 -41.08 -5.50
N ILE A 8 17.44 -41.18 -6.74
CA ILE A 8 17.65 -40.01 -7.61
C ILE A 8 16.33 -39.30 -7.89
N TYR A 9 15.27 -40.04 -8.20
CA TYR A 9 13.94 -39.47 -8.44
C TYR A 9 13.36 -38.81 -7.18
N VAL A 10 13.49 -39.44 -6.02
CA VAL A 10 13.00 -38.87 -4.75
C VAL A 10 13.76 -37.58 -4.41
N THR A 11 15.08 -37.54 -4.59
CA THR A 11 15.87 -36.32 -4.36
C THR A 11 15.55 -35.21 -5.36
N ALA A 12 15.32 -35.55 -6.63
CA ALA A 12 14.96 -34.59 -7.67
C ALA A 12 13.57 -33.99 -7.42
N ILE A 13 12.61 -34.79 -6.97
CA ILE A 13 11.27 -34.33 -6.59
C ILE A 13 11.33 -33.43 -5.36
N PHE A 14 12.13 -33.76 -4.34
CA PHE A 14 12.26 -32.96 -3.13
C PHE A 14 12.94 -31.61 -3.38
N LEU A 15 14.01 -31.60 -4.20
CA LEU A 15 14.67 -30.37 -4.64
C LEU A 15 13.75 -29.53 -5.55
N GLY A 16 12.97 -30.17 -6.43
CA GLY A 16 11.98 -29.51 -7.26
C GLY A 16 10.85 -28.86 -6.45
N LEU A 17 10.30 -29.56 -5.46
CA LEU A 17 9.28 -29.03 -4.55
C LEU A 17 9.82 -27.89 -3.68
N ALA A 18 11.05 -28.01 -3.17
CA ALA A 18 11.71 -26.95 -2.42
C ALA A 18 11.95 -25.70 -3.27
N ALA A 19 12.37 -25.86 -4.54
CA ALA A 19 12.56 -24.75 -5.46
C ALA A 19 11.24 -24.05 -5.83
N VAL A 20 10.16 -24.81 -6.05
CA VAL A 20 8.82 -24.25 -6.31
C VAL A 20 8.28 -23.48 -5.10
N ALA A 21 8.53 -23.97 -3.87
CA ALA A 21 8.16 -23.26 -2.64
C ALA A 21 8.97 -21.97 -2.42
N TYR A 22 10.26 -21.95 -2.80
CA TYR A 22 11.12 -20.78 -2.65
C TYR A 22 10.82 -19.65 -3.63
N SER A 23 10.23 -19.94 -4.80
CA SER A 23 10.04 -18.94 -5.86
C SER A 23 8.81 -18.04 -5.71
N GLN A 24 7.99 -18.16 -4.67
CA GLN A 24 6.64 -17.54 -4.65
C GLN A 24 6.38 -16.43 -3.62
N THR A 25 7.39 -15.71 -3.14
CA THR A 25 7.13 -14.49 -2.34
C THR A 25 7.94 -13.32 -2.86
N THR A 26 7.41 -12.66 -3.90
CA THR A 26 7.85 -11.29 -4.20
C THR A 26 7.37 -10.38 -3.08
N PRO A 27 8.26 -9.73 -2.31
CA PRO A 27 7.83 -8.81 -1.27
C PRO A 27 7.01 -7.69 -1.92
N LEU A 28 5.90 -7.30 -1.27
CA LEU A 28 5.02 -6.22 -1.73
C LEU A 28 5.76 -4.88 -1.89
N PHE A 29 6.89 -4.74 -1.21
CA PHE A 29 7.72 -3.55 -1.19
C PHE A 29 9.13 -3.85 -1.70
N PRO A 30 9.79 -2.87 -2.34
CA PRO A 30 11.19 -3.00 -2.70
C PRO A 30 12.04 -3.30 -1.46
N VAL A 31 13.08 -4.12 -1.64
CA VAL A 31 14.06 -4.46 -0.60
C VAL A 31 14.93 -3.22 -0.33
N ALA A 32 14.36 -2.23 0.37
CA ALA A 32 15.00 -0.97 0.71
C ALA A 32 14.97 -0.77 2.22
N CYS A 33 16.10 -0.36 2.81
CA CYS A 33 16.20 -0.12 4.25
C CYS A 33 15.26 1.00 4.74
N GLU A 34 14.95 1.95 3.85
CA GLU A 34 13.97 3.02 4.08
C GLU A 34 13.07 3.16 2.85
N LEU A 35 11.79 3.44 3.07
CA LEU A 35 10.79 3.66 2.02
C LEU A 35 9.82 4.74 2.48
N ASN A 36 9.54 5.71 1.62
CA ASN A 36 8.42 6.62 1.82
C ASN A 36 7.16 6.00 1.20
N VAL A 37 6.09 5.85 1.97
CA VAL A 37 4.80 5.36 1.47
C VAL A 37 3.75 6.45 1.68
N LEU A 38 3.20 6.96 0.57
CA LEU A 38 2.07 7.89 0.60
C LEU A 38 0.79 7.11 0.26
N ILE A 39 -0.14 7.05 1.21
CA ILE A 39 -1.42 6.37 1.06
C ILE A 39 -2.50 7.42 0.76
N VAL A 40 -3.24 7.24 -0.32
CA VAL A 40 -4.38 8.06 -0.70
C VAL A 40 -5.62 7.19 -0.61
N LEU A 41 -6.35 7.30 0.50
CA LEU A 41 -7.48 6.45 0.85
C LEU A 41 -8.81 7.16 0.54
N ASP A 42 -9.57 6.61 -0.40
CA ASP A 42 -10.93 7.05 -0.69
C ASP A 42 -11.88 6.63 0.45
N ARG A 43 -12.56 7.62 1.03
CA ARG A 43 -13.54 7.48 2.11
C ARG A 43 -14.98 7.60 1.62
N SER A 44 -15.19 7.62 0.30
CA SER A 44 -16.53 7.53 -0.26
C SER A 44 -17.21 6.22 0.17
N ASP A 45 -18.46 6.31 0.63
CA ASP A 45 -19.28 5.15 0.97
C ASP A 45 -20.21 4.87 -0.21
N SER A 46 -19.63 4.71 -1.40
CA SER A 46 -20.40 4.50 -2.63
C SER A 46 -21.13 3.16 -2.62
N VAL A 47 -20.56 2.19 -1.88
CA VAL A 47 -21.11 0.87 -1.58
C VAL A 47 -21.11 0.72 -0.05
N LYS A 48 -22.22 0.28 0.55
CA LYS A 48 -22.30 0.01 2.00
C LYS A 48 -21.13 -0.89 2.44
N GLY A 49 -20.19 -0.32 3.21
CA GLY A 49 -19.04 -1.06 3.72
C GLY A 49 -17.82 -1.13 2.79
N GLY A 50 -17.83 -0.43 1.65
CA GLY A 50 -16.68 -0.32 0.74
C GLY A 50 -15.46 0.30 1.44
N PHE A 51 -15.68 1.37 2.19
CA PHE A 51 -14.62 1.99 2.99
C PHE A 51 -14.00 1.04 4.04
N ASN A 52 -14.79 0.14 4.64
CA ASN A 52 -14.26 -0.80 5.61
C ASN A 52 -13.25 -1.77 4.96
N LYS A 53 -13.49 -2.18 3.71
CA LYS A 53 -12.56 -3.02 2.94
C LYS A 53 -11.28 -2.27 2.59
N SER A 54 -11.40 -1.06 2.04
CA SER A 54 -10.25 -0.21 1.71
C SER A 54 -9.41 0.12 2.95
N ARG A 55 -10.06 0.38 4.09
CA ARG A 55 -9.38 0.58 5.38
C ARG A 55 -8.66 -0.69 5.84
N GLN A 56 -9.31 -1.84 5.76
CA GLN A 56 -8.70 -3.11 6.15
C GLN A 56 -7.49 -3.43 5.28
N PHE A 57 -7.60 -3.23 3.97
CA PHE A 57 -6.48 -3.39 3.04
C PHE A 57 -5.27 -2.51 3.42
N VAL A 58 -5.51 -1.25 3.78
CA VAL A 58 -4.44 -0.36 4.28
C VAL A 58 -3.80 -0.88 5.57
N ILE A 59 -4.58 -1.48 6.47
CA ILE A 59 -4.09 -2.10 7.69
C ILE A 59 -3.22 -3.32 7.36
N ASP A 60 -3.72 -4.25 6.55
CA ASP A 60 -2.99 -5.48 6.19
C ASP A 60 -1.65 -5.14 5.50
N VAL A 61 -1.67 -4.18 4.57
CA VAL A 61 -0.47 -3.66 3.91
C VAL A 61 0.49 -3.00 4.91
N SER A 62 -0.04 -2.33 5.94
CA SER A 62 0.80 -1.71 6.97
C SER A 62 1.50 -2.73 7.86
N GLU A 63 0.93 -3.92 8.06
CA GLU A 63 1.55 -5.00 8.84
C GLU A 63 2.80 -5.55 8.16
N GLU A 64 2.81 -5.56 6.82
CA GLU A 64 3.97 -5.92 6.00
C GLU A 64 5.04 -4.79 5.94
N LEU A 65 4.70 -3.58 6.39
CA LEU A 65 5.61 -2.44 6.46
C LEU A 65 6.20 -2.29 7.86
N GLN A 66 7.51 -2.23 7.99
CA GLN A 66 8.14 -1.77 9.22
C GLN A 66 8.04 -0.23 9.38
N ILE A 67 6.95 0.27 9.94
CA ILE A 67 6.70 1.72 10.07
C ILE A 67 7.58 2.32 11.17
N GLY A 68 8.21 3.46 10.86
CA GLY A 68 8.93 4.27 11.84
C GLY A 68 9.78 5.39 11.23
N PRO A 69 10.21 6.38 12.04
CA PRO A 69 10.91 7.57 11.55
C PRO A 69 12.27 7.29 10.88
N ARG A 70 12.90 6.16 11.21
CA ARG A 70 14.18 5.66 10.64
C ARG A 70 14.02 4.31 9.92
N LYS A 71 12.81 4.03 9.44
CA LYS A 71 12.44 2.79 8.72
C LYS A 71 11.59 3.19 7.52
N HIS A 72 10.38 2.66 7.40
CA HIS A 72 9.41 3.15 6.42
C HIS A 72 8.62 4.32 6.98
N ARG A 73 8.67 5.44 6.27
CA ARG A 73 7.96 6.67 6.63
C ARG A 73 6.64 6.67 5.89
N VAL A 74 5.56 6.88 6.62
CA VAL A 74 4.21 6.87 6.04
C VAL A 74 3.59 8.26 6.17
N ALA A 75 2.89 8.66 5.11
CA ALA A 75 1.94 9.76 5.10
C ALA A 75 0.62 9.22 4.54
N MET A 76 -0.50 9.80 4.97
CA MET A 76 -1.83 9.34 4.55
C MET A 76 -2.74 10.53 4.27
N ILE A 77 -3.46 10.46 3.15
CA ILE A 77 -4.53 11.39 2.80
C ILE A 77 -5.80 10.57 2.79
N VAL A 78 -6.77 10.97 3.59
CA VAL A 78 -8.10 10.37 3.59
C VAL A 78 -9.06 11.41 3.05
N TYR A 79 -9.81 11.10 1.99
CA TYR A 79 -10.64 12.08 1.29
C TYR A 79 -12.05 11.55 1.02
N SER A 80 -13.05 12.43 1.14
CA SER A 80 -14.45 12.12 0.82
C SER A 80 -15.16 13.35 0.23
N GLY A 81 -16.06 13.11 -0.72
CA GLY A 81 -17.22 13.98 -0.95
C GLY A 81 -16.99 15.33 -1.64
N PRO A 82 -18.06 15.98 -2.16
CA PRO A 82 -18.00 17.25 -2.87
C PRO A 82 -17.67 18.45 -1.95
N SER A 83 -17.92 18.34 -0.64
CA SER A 83 -17.46 19.30 0.36
C SER A 83 -15.96 19.17 0.69
N TYR A 84 -15.28 18.20 0.08
CA TYR A 84 -13.85 17.95 0.25
C TYR A 84 -13.44 17.88 1.72
N ARG A 85 -14.10 16.98 2.47
CA ARG A 85 -13.65 16.65 3.82
C ARG A 85 -12.43 15.75 3.67
N ARG A 86 -11.28 16.31 4.01
CA ARG A 86 -9.98 15.64 4.01
C ARG A 86 -9.39 15.62 5.40
N GLU A 87 -8.75 14.51 5.73
CA GLU A 87 -7.81 14.42 6.84
C GLU A 87 -6.42 14.18 6.24
N ILE A 88 -5.47 15.06 6.58
CA ILE A 88 -4.09 14.99 6.11
C ILE A 88 -3.23 14.52 7.28
N PHE A 89 -2.61 13.36 7.11
CA PHE A 89 -1.62 12.83 8.01
C PHE A 89 -0.24 13.05 7.41
N PRO A 90 0.59 13.95 7.97
CA PRO A 90 1.90 14.28 7.43
C PRO A 90 2.87 13.10 7.57
N TRP A 91 4.05 13.21 6.94
CA TRP A 91 5.10 12.21 7.10
C TRP A 91 5.45 11.97 8.57
N ASN A 92 5.59 10.71 8.97
CA ASN A 92 5.92 10.28 10.33
C ASN A 92 4.83 10.61 11.38
N PHE A 93 3.57 10.74 10.96
CA PHE A 93 2.43 10.90 11.88
C PHE A 93 2.29 9.71 12.85
N ALA A 94 2.61 8.50 12.39
CA ALA A 94 2.69 7.30 13.21
C ALA A 94 4.16 6.91 13.45
N LYS A 95 4.51 6.57 14.69
CA LYS A 95 5.87 6.18 15.09
C LYS A 95 6.14 4.69 14.95
N ASN A 96 5.10 3.88 14.88
CA ASN A 96 5.13 2.44 14.73
C ASN A 96 3.81 1.93 14.11
N ASN A 97 3.78 0.63 13.79
CA ASN A 97 2.62 -0.04 13.22
C ASN A 97 1.37 0.04 14.11
N GLU A 98 1.52 -0.14 15.42
CA GLU A 98 0.40 -0.11 16.37
C GLU A 98 -0.32 1.24 16.36
N GLU A 99 0.44 2.34 16.39
CA GLU A 99 -0.10 3.69 16.30
C GLU A 99 -0.77 3.95 14.95
N PHE A 100 -0.15 3.48 13.86
CA PHE A 100 -0.73 3.58 12.52
C PHE A 100 -2.08 2.86 12.44
N ILE A 101 -2.15 1.61 12.92
CA ILE A 101 -3.36 0.78 12.92
C ILE A 101 -4.45 1.42 13.78
N ARG A 102 -4.10 1.92 14.99
CA ARG A 102 -5.04 2.60 15.89
C ARG A 102 -5.65 3.84 15.23
N ILE A 103 -4.83 4.70 14.62
CA ILE A 103 -5.30 5.90 13.92
C ILE A 103 -6.20 5.49 12.73
N THR A 104 -5.75 4.52 11.94
CA THR A 104 -6.47 4.05 10.76
C THR A 104 -7.84 3.46 11.12
N ASN A 105 -7.92 2.64 12.18
CA ASN A 105 -9.17 2.08 12.71
C ASN A 105 -10.16 3.14 13.21
N SER A 106 -9.67 4.31 13.66
CA SER A 106 -10.54 5.41 14.09
C SER A 106 -11.28 6.11 12.94
N LEU A 107 -10.84 5.90 11.69
CA LEU A 107 -11.45 6.50 10.51
C LEU A 107 -12.83 5.86 10.24
N ARG A 108 -13.85 6.69 10.02
CA ARG A 108 -15.24 6.27 9.78
C ARG A 108 -15.73 6.72 8.42
N ALA A 109 -16.44 5.92 7.64
CA ALA A 109 -16.97 6.39 6.36
C ALA A 109 -17.76 7.71 6.50
N ILE A 110 -17.49 8.68 5.62
CA ILE A 110 -18.27 9.91 5.52
C ILE A 110 -18.83 9.89 4.10
N GLY A 111 -20.13 9.65 3.96
CA GLY A 111 -20.79 9.54 2.65
C GLY A 111 -20.55 10.76 1.74
N GLY A 112 -20.70 10.57 0.44
CA GLY A 112 -20.52 11.62 -0.57
C GLY A 112 -19.88 11.10 -1.87
N THR A 113 -19.71 11.98 -2.86
CA THR A 113 -19.09 11.67 -4.16
C THR A 113 -17.57 11.88 -4.16
N THR A 114 -16.81 11.01 -4.82
CA THR A 114 -15.34 11.02 -4.87
C THR A 114 -14.77 12.19 -5.70
N SER A 115 -13.73 12.87 -5.21
CA SER A 115 -12.95 13.86 -5.99
C SER A 115 -11.44 13.56 -5.93
N THR A 116 -10.98 12.66 -6.81
CA THR A 116 -9.58 12.20 -6.89
C THR A 116 -8.61 13.32 -7.25
N LYS A 117 -9.02 14.28 -8.09
CA LYS A 117 -8.17 15.40 -8.52
C LYS A 117 -7.61 16.21 -7.35
N LYS A 118 -8.48 16.61 -6.40
CA LYS A 118 -8.05 17.40 -5.24
C LYS A 118 -7.15 16.59 -4.30
N ALA A 119 -7.43 15.29 -4.15
CA ALA A 119 -6.58 14.39 -3.36
C ALA A 119 -5.17 14.29 -3.97
N LEU A 120 -5.07 14.27 -5.29
CA LEU A 120 -3.78 14.25 -5.98
C LEU A 120 -3.00 15.57 -5.84
N GLU A 121 -3.67 16.72 -5.84
CA GLU A 121 -3.03 18.02 -5.58
C GLU A 121 -2.35 18.04 -4.20
N VAL A 122 -3.05 17.58 -3.16
CA VAL A 122 -2.48 17.45 -1.80
C VAL A 122 -1.37 16.40 -1.75
N ALA A 123 -1.52 15.30 -2.49
CA ALA A 123 -0.47 14.30 -2.60
C ALA A 123 0.82 14.90 -3.17
N LEU A 124 0.73 15.80 -4.17
CA LEU A 124 1.89 16.50 -4.70
C LEU A 124 2.55 17.41 -3.67
N GLU A 125 1.77 18.11 -2.84
CA GLU A 125 2.29 18.94 -1.75
C GLU A 125 3.08 18.10 -0.73
N LEU A 126 2.52 16.98 -0.25
CA LEU A 126 3.23 16.07 0.66
C LEU A 126 4.46 15.45 0.01
N MET A 127 4.40 15.14 -1.28
CA MET A 127 5.55 14.62 -2.02
C MET A 127 6.70 15.63 -2.08
N ASN A 128 6.42 16.93 -2.10
CA ASN A 128 7.47 17.96 -2.08
C ASN A 128 8.17 18.08 -0.72
N GLN A 129 7.49 17.73 0.38
CA GLN A 129 8.02 17.80 1.74
C GLN A 129 8.86 16.58 2.12
N ARG A 130 8.85 15.51 1.32
CA ARG A 130 9.54 14.26 1.65
C ARG A 130 11.06 14.37 1.45
N ASN A 131 11.79 13.49 2.11
CA ASN A 131 13.20 13.26 1.78
C ASN A 131 13.31 12.55 0.41
N LYS A 132 13.80 13.27 -0.61
CA LYS A 132 13.89 12.81 -2.00
C LYS A 132 14.94 11.72 -2.25
N THR A 133 15.87 11.53 -1.31
CA THR A 133 16.91 10.48 -1.39
C THR A 133 16.32 9.09 -1.15
N ILE A 134 15.16 8.99 -0.50
CA ILE A 134 14.51 7.72 -0.18
C ILE A 134 13.50 7.37 -1.29
N PRO A 135 13.49 6.11 -1.77
CA PRO A 135 12.49 5.67 -2.74
C PRO A 135 11.08 5.93 -2.20
N THR A 136 10.16 6.28 -3.09
CA THR A 136 8.80 6.65 -2.68
C THR A 136 7.75 5.90 -3.48
N LEU A 137 6.86 5.22 -2.77
CA LEU A 137 5.69 4.55 -3.28
C LEU A 137 4.46 5.43 -3.02
N VAL A 138 3.60 5.59 -4.02
CA VAL A 138 2.28 6.21 -3.85
C VAL A 138 1.23 5.15 -4.09
N MET A 139 0.41 4.89 -3.08
CA MET A 139 -0.64 3.89 -3.08
C MET A 139 -1.98 4.60 -3.04
N VAL A 140 -2.79 4.40 -4.07
CA VAL A 140 -4.14 4.96 -4.14
C VAL A 140 -5.12 3.81 -3.93
N VAL A 141 -5.95 3.91 -2.90
CA VAL A 141 -6.91 2.88 -2.51
C VAL A 141 -8.32 3.43 -2.67
N THR A 142 -9.13 2.80 -3.52
CA THR A 142 -10.47 3.25 -3.88
C THR A 142 -11.42 2.05 -3.94
N ASP A 143 -12.69 2.26 -3.55
CA ASP A 143 -13.75 1.23 -3.52
C ASP A 143 -14.43 1.00 -4.89
N GLY A 144 -13.98 1.69 -5.94
CA GLY A 144 -14.38 1.46 -7.33
C GLY A 144 -15.28 2.55 -7.93
N ARG A 145 -14.66 3.44 -8.71
CA ARG A 145 -15.13 3.94 -10.01
C ARG A 145 -13.91 4.41 -10.81
N HIS A 146 -13.79 3.92 -12.04
CA HIS A 146 -12.65 4.13 -12.94
C HIS A 146 -12.17 5.59 -12.98
N PHE A 147 -10.89 5.81 -12.63
CA PHE A 147 -10.14 6.99 -13.05
C PHE A 147 -8.78 6.52 -13.57
N LEU A 148 -8.77 6.12 -14.85
CA LEU A 148 -7.54 5.93 -15.60
C LEU A 148 -7.08 7.32 -16.07
N GLU A 149 -6.21 7.97 -15.30
CA GLU A 149 -5.36 9.02 -15.87
C GLU A 149 -3.97 8.42 -16.11
N ARG A 150 -3.65 8.23 -17.40
CA ARG A 150 -2.28 7.96 -17.84
C ARG A 150 -1.46 9.21 -17.60
N CYS A 151 -0.73 9.28 -16.48
CA CYS A 151 0.40 10.20 -16.39
C CYS A 151 1.64 9.52 -16.95
N ASN A 152 2.05 9.96 -18.14
CA ASN A 152 3.33 9.63 -18.72
C ASN A 152 4.44 10.42 -18.00
N THR A 153 5.58 9.76 -17.80
CA THR A 153 6.88 10.28 -17.40
C THR A 153 7.24 10.32 -15.89
N ALA A 154 8.38 9.66 -15.63
CA ALA A 154 9.26 9.66 -14.45
C ALA A 154 8.90 8.72 -13.28
N LYS A 155 9.54 7.53 -13.28
CA LYS A 155 9.83 6.65 -12.13
C LYS A 155 8.88 6.83 -10.92
N LYS A 156 7.60 6.52 -11.12
CA LYS A 156 6.60 6.47 -10.05
C LYS A 156 5.87 5.15 -10.22
N THR A 157 6.26 4.16 -9.42
CA THR A 157 5.52 2.91 -9.31
C THR A 157 4.24 3.25 -8.57
N THR A 158 3.20 3.60 -9.32
CA THR A 158 1.82 3.69 -8.82
C THR A 158 1.25 2.27 -8.91
N ILE A 159 1.15 1.58 -7.78
CA ILE A 159 0.45 0.29 -7.74
C ILE A 159 -1.00 0.60 -7.39
N LEU A 160 -1.90 0.40 -8.36
CA LEU A 160 -3.34 0.41 -8.15
C LEU A 160 -3.75 -1.02 -7.82
N LEU A 161 -4.02 -1.28 -6.54
CA LEU A 161 -4.57 -2.56 -6.08
C LEU A 161 -6.07 -2.38 -5.89
N HIS A 162 -6.84 -3.19 -6.62
CA HIS A 162 -8.30 -3.27 -6.58
C HIS A 162 -8.74 -4.24 -5.49
#